data_AF-A0A1Q3UTL3-F1
#
_entry.id   AF-A0A1Q3UTL3-F1
#
_cell.length_a   1.000
_cell.length_b   1.000
_cell.length_c   1.000
_cell.angle_alpha   90.00
_cell.angle_beta   90.00
_cell.angle_gamma   90.00
#
_symmetry.space_group_name_H-M   'P 1'
#
loop_
_entity.id
_entity.type
_entity.pdbx_description
1 polymer ?
#
loop_
_entity_poly.entity_id
_entity_poly.type
_entity_poly.pdbx_seq_one_letter_code
_entity_poly.pdbx_strand_id
1 'polypeptide(L)'
;MADSEAALDVVLPSGSMEGWRVQRSTDRRSICLSRNGQHLWAEEGGRVSANGFADQGLRFLPISAADLGILRRLLDSQWLLASAQRVFGGGHVALEPNFVLRVGPRQFDLRWNVPFLAPDFPFRLTLLREGWRIDRLFLHRPLVYYAVSGTDAYLAQFALSVLSLCAVGGYDGDVLVLTDRPAAAIQRLRPPMMRGALHVVTLPTKDWFSACAARLAVETWPDAGHHQPLLYVDTDILFNRPIEPILNAIAQGRDIATATEWTEPLATSPFVGGELIRRDERDPGDALGFNSGTLGIPNLREHGATLALIARLMANLGALDGREALRYCDQEIMNYIGFAGGGFDTKALSPFVQLASKNAKAADARGLVHFCWVAGGGMRRVEVMRDYLLSLQPPR
;
A
#
# COMPACT_ATOMS: atom_id res chain seq x y z
N MET A 1 6.77 -24.82 -19.17
CA MET A 1 7.47 -25.63 -20.21
C MET A 1 7.86 -26.94 -19.55
N ALA A 2 7.32 -28.06 -20.04
CA ALA A 2 7.79 -29.37 -19.61
C ALA A 2 9.28 -29.51 -19.99
N ASP A 3 10.09 -30.09 -19.10
CA ASP A 3 11.46 -30.53 -19.34
C ASP A 3 11.46 -31.71 -20.34
N SER A 4 10.98 -31.51 -21.56
CA SER A 4 11.31 -32.47 -22.61
C SER A 4 12.80 -32.33 -22.88
N GLU A 5 13.56 -33.37 -22.56
CA GLU A 5 15.03 -33.46 -22.65
C GLU A 5 15.61 -33.19 -24.05
N ALA A 6 14.77 -32.98 -25.07
CA ALA A 6 15.21 -32.57 -26.39
C ALA A 6 15.90 -31.19 -26.32
N ALA A 7 17.20 -31.18 -26.63
CA ALA A 7 17.94 -29.95 -26.86
C ALA A 7 17.22 -29.15 -27.95
N LEU A 8 16.77 -27.94 -27.63
CA LEU A 8 16.25 -27.01 -28.64
C LEU A 8 17.42 -26.70 -29.58
N ASP A 9 17.32 -27.15 -30.83
CA ASP A 9 18.19 -26.80 -31.95
C ASP A 9 17.30 -26.60 -33.18
N VAL A 10 16.99 -25.34 -33.50
CA VAL A 10 16.02 -24.99 -34.55
C VAL A 10 16.58 -23.85 -35.38
N VAL A 11 16.44 -23.96 -36.70
CA VAL A 11 16.70 -22.83 -37.62
C VAL A 11 15.40 -22.08 -37.83
N LEU A 12 15.42 -20.77 -37.58
CA LEU A 12 14.24 -19.92 -37.72
C LEU A 12 13.88 -19.77 -39.21
N PRO A 13 12.66 -20.17 -39.62
CA PRO A 13 12.31 -20.30 -41.04
C PRO A 13 11.84 -18.99 -41.68
N SER A 14 11.61 -17.92 -40.92
CA SER A 14 11.15 -16.62 -41.43
C SER A 14 11.34 -15.49 -40.40
N GLY A 15 11.14 -14.25 -40.85
CA GLY A 15 11.18 -13.04 -40.01
C GLY A 15 12.56 -12.36 -39.97
N SER A 16 12.72 -11.36 -39.09
CA SER A 16 13.99 -10.61 -38.97
C SER A 16 15.19 -11.48 -38.56
N MET A 17 14.91 -12.65 -37.99
CA MET A 17 15.91 -13.64 -37.56
C MET A 17 15.91 -14.89 -38.46
N GLU A 18 15.38 -14.83 -39.69
CA GLU A 18 15.42 -15.95 -40.63
C GLU A 18 16.84 -16.49 -40.85
N GLY A 19 16.98 -17.81 -40.86
CA GLY A 19 18.25 -18.51 -41.06
C GLY A 19 19.16 -18.54 -39.83
N TRP A 20 18.78 -17.89 -38.72
CA TRP A 20 19.46 -18.04 -37.45
C TRP A 20 19.10 -19.38 -36.80
N ARG A 21 20.13 -20.12 -36.38
CA ARG A 21 20.01 -21.30 -35.53
C ARG A 21 19.92 -20.87 -34.06
N VAL A 22 18.90 -21.36 -33.39
CA VAL A 22 18.65 -21.19 -31.96
C VAL A 22 19.04 -22.48 -31.27
N GLN A 23 20.03 -22.42 -30.38
CA GLN A 23 20.47 -23.57 -29.60
C GLN A 23 20.29 -23.31 -28.11
N ARG A 24 19.81 -24.29 -27.36
CA ARG A 24 19.74 -24.19 -25.90
C ARG A 24 21.15 -24.23 -25.30
N SER A 25 21.45 -23.29 -24.40
CA SER A 25 22.72 -23.26 -23.68
C SER A 25 22.79 -24.36 -22.61
N THR A 26 23.97 -24.59 -22.04
CA THR A 26 24.22 -25.64 -21.02
C THR A 26 23.37 -25.49 -19.75
N ASP A 27 23.00 -24.25 -19.39
CA ASP A 27 22.10 -23.98 -18.26
C ASP A 27 20.63 -24.30 -18.54
N ARG A 28 20.30 -24.76 -19.75
CA ARG A 28 18.96 -25.15 -20.22
C ARG A 28 17.90 -24.04 -20.18
N ARG A 29 18.25 -22.82 -19.82
CA ARG A 29 17.34 -21.68 -19.60
C ARG A 29 17.62 -20.51 -20.53
N SER A 30 18.85 -20.41 -21.01
CA SER A 30 19.26 -19.44 -22.02
C SER A 30 19.47 -20.11 -23.39
N ILE A 31 19.59 -19.27 -24.42
CA ILE A 31 19.83 -19.68 -25.79
C ILE A 31 21.09 -19.02 -26.35
N CYS A 32 21.74 -19.71 -27.27
CA CYS A 32 22.75 -19.18 -28.18
C CYS A 32 22.11 -19.00 -29.56
N LEU A 33 22.53 -17.97 -30.28
CA LEU A 33 22.05 -17.66 -31.63
C LEU A 33 23.24 -17.67 -32.58
N SER A 34 23.17 -18.45 -33.66
CA SER A 34 24.24 -18.50 -34.66
C SER A 34 23.73 -18.57 -36.10
N ARG A 35 24.50 -18.06 -37.06
CA ARG A 35 24.20 -18.12 -38.50
C ARG A 35 25.50 -18.14 -39.29
N ASN A 36 25.68 -19.14 -40.16
CA ASN A 36 26.86 -19.27 -41.05
C ASN A 36 28.22 -19.15 -40.31
N GLY A 37 28.34 -19.76 -39.13
CA GLY A 37 29.55 -19.69 -38.30
C GLY A 37 29.74 -18.37 -37.54
N GLN A 38 28.79 -17.43 -37.64
CA GLN A 38 28.73 -16.24 -36.80
C GLN A 38 27.80 -16.48 -35.60
N HIS A 39 28.10 -15.86 -34.47
CA HIS A 39 27.32 -15.89 -33.24
C HIS A 39 26.81 -14.49 -32.92
N LEU A 40 25.57 -14.41 -32.45
CA LEU A 40 25.00 -13.15 -32.00
C LEU A 40 25.64 -12.76 -30.66
N TRP A 41 25.98 -11.49 -30.53
CA TRP A 41 26.66 -10.91 -29.39
C TRP A 41 25.96 -9.61 -28.98
N ALA A 42 25.76 -9.41 -27.68
CA ALA A 42 25.27 -8.15 -27.13
C ALA A 42 26.45 -7.37 -26.52
N GLU A 43 26.73 -6.20 -27.08
CA GLU A 43 27.73 -5.24 -26.61
C GLU A 43 27.20 -4.42 -25.43
N GLU A 44 28.12 -3.80 -24.70
CA GLU A 44 27.78 -2.78 -23.70
C GLU A 44 26.96 -1.66 -24.34
N GLY A 45 25.91 -1.19 -23.65
CA GLY A 45 24.96 -0.23 -24.22
C GLY A 45 23.85 -0.85 -25.09
N GLY A 46 23.78 -2.18 -25.18
CA GLY A 46 22.65 -2.89 -25.80
C GLY A 46 22.70 -2.98 -27.32
N ARG A 47 23.82 -2.61 -27.93
CA ARG A 47 24.07 -2.86 -29.36
C ARG A 47 24.27 -4.35 -29.58
N VAL A 48 23.69 -4.89 -30.65
CA VAL A 48 23.80 -6.30 -30.99
C VAL A 48 24.62 -6.42 -32.28
N SER A 49 25.62 -7.29 -32.27
CA SER A 49 26.49 -7.58 -33.43
C SER A 49 26.65 -9.08 -33.63
N ALA A 50 27.19 -9.49 -34.79
CA ALA A 50 27.50 -10.87 -35.10
C ALA A 50 29.00 -11.03 -35.31
N ASN A 51 29.63 -12.02 -34.67
CA ASN A 51 31.07 -12.25 -34.78
C ASN A 51 31.39 -13.74 -34.94
N GLY A 52 32.60 -14.08 -35.42
CA GLY A 52 33.02 -15.47 -35.61
C GLY A 52 33.51 -16.18 -34.34
N PHE A 53 33.40 -15.54 -33.17
CA PHE A 53 33.91 -16.09 -31.91
C PHE A 53 32.81 -16.88 -31.19
N ALA A 54 32.99 -18.19 -31.13
CA ALA A 54 32.13 -19.08 -30.36
C ALA A 54 32.55 -19.06 -28.87
N ASP A 55 32.28 -17.97 -28.16
CA ASP A 55 32.44 -17.97 -26.70
C ASP A 55 31.19 -18.58 -26.04
N GLN A 56 31.40 -19.52 -25.12
CA GLN A 56 30.32 -20.14 -24.32
C GLN A 56 29.62 -19.15 -23.38
N GLY A 57 30.18 -17.95 -23.20
CA GLY A 57 29.55 -16.84 -22.49
C GLY A 57 28.36 -16.20 -23.23
N LEU A 58 28.24 -16.42 -24.55
CA LEU A 58 27.25 -15.77 -25.42
C LEU A 58 25.85 -16.37 -25.29
N ARG A 59 25.08 -15.80 -24.37
CA ARG A 59 23.76 -16.30 -24.02
C ARG A 59 22.74 -15.18 -24.06
N PHE A 60 21.54 -15.51 -24.49
CA PHE A 60 20.37 -14.66 -24.46
C PHE A 60 19.30 -15.35 -23.60
N LEU A 61 18.62 -14.58 -22.76
CA LEU A 61 17.47 -15.06 -22.01
C LEU A 61 16.20 -14.71 -22.81
N PRO A 62 15.46 -15.69 -23.35
CA PRO A 62 14.18 -15.41 -23.99
C PRO A 62 13.21 -14.81 -22.97
N ILE A 63 12.64 -13.66 -23.31
CA ILE A 63 11.70 -12.94 -22.44
C ILE A 63 10.45 -12.57 -23.23
N SER A 64 9.27 -12.75 -22.63
CA SER A 64 8.02 -12.31 -23.25
C SER A 64 7.88 -10.79 -23.15
N ALA A 65 7.02 -10.19 -23.99
CA ALA A 65 6.72 -8.76 -23.90
C ALA A 65 6.11 -8.39 -22.53
N ALA A 66 5.31 -9.29 -21.94
CA ALA A 66 4.72 -9.11 -20.62
C ALA A 66 5.79 -9.09 -19.52
N ASP A 67 6.71 -10.06 -19.51
CA ASP A 67 7.81 -10.12 -18.55
C ASP A 67 8.77 -8.92 -18.69
N LEU A 68 9.00 -8.44 -19.92
CA LEU A 68 9.77 -7.23 -20.16
C LEU A 68 9.07 -5.99 -19.58
N GLY A 69 7.73 -5.93 -19.66
CA GLY A 69 6.93 -4.90 -19.00
C GLY A 69 7.09 -4.92 -17.48
N ILE A 70 7.10 -6.12 -16.88
CA ILE A 70 7.37 -6.31 -15.44
C ILE A 70 8.77 -5.80 -15.09
N LEU A 71 9.81 -6.18 -15.85
CA LEU A 71 11.18 -5.70 -15.62
C LEU A 71 11.29 -4.18 -15.68
N ARG A 72 10.70 -3.53 -16.69
CA ARG A 72 10.69 -2.07 -16.79
C ARG A 72 10.05 -1.44 -15.55
N ARG A 73 8.89 -1.94 -15.14
CA ARG A 73 8.20 -1.46 -13.93
C ARG A 73 9.04 -1.67 -12.66
N LEU A 74 9.76 -2.78 -12.55
CA LEU A 74 10.66 -3.03 -11.43
C LEU A 74 11.73 -1.94 -11.33
N LEU A 75 12.35 -1.58 -12.44
CA LEU A 75 13.42 -0.57 -12.52
C LEU A 75 12.90 0.86 -12.26
N ASP A 76 11.69 1.16 -12.69
CA ASP A 76 11.11 2.52 -12.62
C ASP A 76 10.37 2.82 -11.30
N SER A 77 10.24 1.83 -10.39
CA SER A 77 9.43 1.96 -9.18
C SER A 77 10.22 1.72 -7.90
N GLN A 78 9.65 2.11 -6.78
CA GLN A 78 10.11 1.74 -5.44
C GLN A 78 9.41 0.45 -4.99
N TRP A 79 10.17 -0.42 -4.34
CA TRP A 79 9.73 -1.74 -3.90
C TRP A 79 10.18 -2.01 -2.48
N LEU A 80 9.24 -2.41 -1.63
CA LEU A 80 9.53 -3.02 -0.35
C LEU A 80 9.93 -4.48 -0.59
N LEU A 81 11.13 -4.84 -0.14
CA LEU A 81 11.63 -6.21 -0.21
C LEU A 81 11.36 -6.93 1.12
N ALA A 82 10.54 -7.98 1.07
CA ALA A 82 10.07 -8.70 2.26
C ALA A 82 11.22 -9.18 3.15
N SER A 83 12.23 -9.84 2.57
CA SER A 83 13.34 -10.38 3.35
C SER A 83 14.26 -9.34 3.99
N ALA A 84 14.19 -8.08 3.55
CA ALA A 84 15.00 -6.97 4.06
C ALA A 84 14.22 -5.96 4.90
N GLN A 85 12.87 -6.01 4.87
CA GLN A 85 11.98 -5.04 5.52
C GLN A 85 12.35 -3.59 5.19
N ARG A 86 12.78 -3.36 3.95
CA ARG A 86 13.28 -2.06 3.49
C ARG A 86 12.85 -1.78 2.06
N VAL A 87 12.61 -0.51 1.79
CA VAL A 87 12.26 0.01 0.47
C VAL A 87 13.52 0.27 -0.37
N PHE A 88 13.48 -0.16 -1.63
CA PHE A 88 14.53 0.07 -2.63
C PHE A 88 13.92 0.68 -3.89
N GLY A 89 14.59 1.66 -4.47
CA GLY A 89 14.25 2.23 -5.77
C GLY A 89 15.45 2.97 -6.37
N GLY A 90 15.29 3.50 -7.59
CA GLY A 90 16.40 4.08 -8.34
C GLY A 90 17.50 3.05 -8.61
N GLY A 91 18.77 3.47 -8.62
CA GLY A 91 19.93 2.58 -8.90
C GLY A 91 20.12 1.39 -7.93
N HIS A 92 19.29 1.26 -6.90
CA HIS A 92 19.23 0.07 -6.05
C HIS A 92 18.46 -1.09 -6.67
N VAL A 93 17.65 -0.84 -7.71
CA VAL A 93 17.03 -1.86 -8.55
C VAL A 93 17.69 -1.80 -9.93
N ALA A 94 18.40 -2.85 -10.31
CA ALA A 94 19.20 -2.83 -11.53
C ALA A 94 19.32 -4.20 -12.17
N LEU A 95 19.49 -4.22 -13.49
CA LEU A 95 19.94 -5.41 -14.21
C LEU A 95 21.47 -5.44 -14.21
N GLU A 96 22.02 -6.57 -13.83
CA GLU A 96 23.45 -6.85 -13.78
C GLU A 96 23.81 -7.93 -14.82
N PRO A 97 25.10 -8.08 -15.18
CA PRO A 97 25.56 -9.16 -16.05
C PRO A 97 25.11 -10.54 -15.57
N ASN A 98 25.06 -11.51 -16.49
CA ASN A 98 24.62 -12.88 -16.25
C ASN A 98 23.15 -13.02 -15.83
N PHE A 99 22.28 -12.17 -16.39
CA PHE A 99 20.82 -12.19 -16.17
C PHE A 99 20.42 -12.00 -14.70
N VAL A 100 21.16 -11.17 -13.97
CA VAL A 100 20.87 -10.93 -12.55
C VAL A 100 20.02 -9.67 -12.43
N LEU A 101 18.92 -9.76 -11.69
CA LEU A 101 18.19 -8.61 -11.16
C LEU A 101 18.66 -8.36 -9.73
N ARG A 102 19.29 -7.21 -9.48
CA ARG A 102 19.62 -6.75 -8.14
C ARG A 102 18.49 -5.89 -7.58
N VAL A 103 18.09 -6.16 -6.34
CA VAL A 103 17.19 -5.32 -5.54
C VAL A 103 17.83 -5.12 -4.16
N GLY A 104 18.40 -3.94 -3.95
CA GLY A 104 19.14 -3.65 -2.73
C GLY A 104 20.31 -4.64 -2.54
N PRO A 105 20.40 -5.36 -1.39
CA PRO A 105 21.45 -6.34 -1.15
C PRO A 105 21.14 -7.73 -1.73
N ARG A 106 19.99 -7.92 -2.40
CA ARG A 106 19.58 -9.22 -2.94
C ARG A 106 19.80 -9.26 -4.45
N GLN A 107 20.13 -10.45 -4.93
CA GLN A 107 20.27 -10.78 -6.34
C GLN A 107 19.31 -11.93 -6.68
N PHE A 108 18.65 -11.80 -7.82
CA PHE A 108 17.70 -12.76 -8.36
C PHE A 108 18.15 -13.12 -9.77
N ASP A 109 18.45 -14.40 -9.98
CA ASP A 109 18.81 -14.89 -11.31
C ASP A 109 17.54 -15.05 -12.15
N LEU A 110 17.42 -14.25 -13.21
CA LEU A 110 16.25 -14.19 -14.07
C LEU A 110 16.02 -15.50 -14.83
N ARG A 111 17.04 -16.35 -14.99
CA ARG A 111 16.86 -17.70 -15.59
C ARG A 111 15.91 -18.58 -14.77
N TRP A 112 15.80 -18.32 -13.46
CA TRP A 112 14.88 -19.02 -12.56
C TRP A 112 13.57 -18.27 -12.31
N ASN A 113 13.51 -16.99 -12.68
CA ASN A 113 12.38 -16.12 -12.40
C ASN A 113 11.56 -15.78 -13.65
N VAL A 114 12.08 -16.01 -14.86
CA VAL A 114 11.36 -15.81 -16.12
C VAL A 114 10.87 -17.15 -16.67
N PRO A 115 9.59 -17.28 -17.07
CA PRO A 115 8.53 -16.26 -16.96
C PRO A 115 8.15 -15.98 -15.50
N PHE A 116 7.79 -14.73 -15.19
CA PHE A 116 7.45 -14.32 -13.84
C PHE A 116 6.14 -14.96 -13.37
N LEU A 117 6.14 -15.47 -12.13
CA LEU A 117 4.90 -15.82 -11.43
C LEU A 117 4.29 -14.55 -10.82
N ALA A 118 3.43 -13.89 -11.59
CA ALA A 118 2.98 -12.52 -11.31
C ALA A 118 1.43 -12.36 -11.25
N PRO A 119 0.67 -13.21 -10.54
CA PRO A 119 -0.79 -13.06 -10.45
C PRO A 119 -1.22 -11.74 -9.78
N ASP A 120 -0.38 -11.23 -8.87
CA ASP A 120 -0.68 -10.05 -8.06
C ASP A 120 0.00 -8.78 -8.59
N PHE A 121 0.67 -8.82 -9.74
CA PHE A 121 1.34 -7.65 -10.34
C PHE A 121 0.30 -6.61 -10.82
N PRO A 122 0.52 -5.28 -10.68
CA PRO A 122 1.78 -4.59 -10.35
C PRO A 122 2.07 -4.42 -8.86
N PHE A 123 1.20 -4.90 -7.97
CA PHE A 123 1.30 -4.62 -6.54
C PHE A 123 2.26 -5.55 -5.81
N ARG A 124 2.33 -6.81 -6.24
CA ARG A 124 3.21 -7.80 -5.63
C ARG A 124 3.86 -8.67 -6.70
N LEU A 125 5.14 -8.95 -6.52
CA LEU A 125 5.88 -9.90 -7.34
C LEU A 125 6.57 -10.92 -6.45
N THR A 126 6.40 -12.20 -6.78
CA THR A 126 7.12 -13.29 -6.12
C THR A 126 8.37 -13.60 -6.90
N LEU A 127 9.51 -13.67 -6.22
CA LEU A 127 10.80 -14.02 -6.80
C LEU A 127 11.42 -15.22 -6.08
N LEU A 128 12.21 -16.00 -6.81
CA LEU A 128 12.99 -17.12 -6.34
C LEU A 128 14.45 -16.69 -6.20
N ARG A 129 14.91 -16.56 -4.96
CA ARG A 129 16.32 -16.43 -4.61
C ARG A 129 16.98 -17.79 -4.64
N GLU A 130 18.18 -17.86 -5.22
CA GLU A 130 18.94 -19.12 -5.39
C GLU A 130 18.14 -20.21 -6.12
N GLY A 131 17.13 -19.82 -6.91
CA GLY A 131 16.27 -20.74 -7.66
C GLY A 131 15.18 -21.45 -6.85
N TRP A 132 15.12 -21.33 -5.52
CA TRP A 132 14.14 -22.06 -4.70
C TRP A 132 13.58 -21.31 -3.49
N ARG A 133 14.30 -20.31 -2.95
CA ARG A 133 13.83 -19.56 -1.77
C ARG A 133 12.89 -18.46 -2.21
N ILE A 134 11.69 -18.44 -1.64
CA ILE A 134 10.68 -17.43 -1.95
C ILE A 134 11.06 -16.10 -1.29
N ASP A 135 11.04 -15.03 -2.07
CA ASP A 135 11.03 -13.64 -1.61
C ASP A 135 9.89 -12.88 -2.30
N ARG A 136 9.51 -11.74 -1.75
CA ARG A 136 8.42 -10.92 -2.29
C ARG A 136 8.83 -9.46 -2.39
N LEU A 137 8.47 -8.87 -3.51
CA LEU A 137 8.50 -7.43 -3.70
C LEU A 137 7.07 -6.89 -3.61
N PHE A 138 6.89 -5.81 -2.87
CA PHE A 138 5.64 -5.08 -2.78
C PHE A 138 5.87 -3.68 -3.34
N LEU A 139 5.05 -3.24 -4.30
CA LEU A 139 5.10 -1.87 -4.79
C LEU A 139 5.02 -0.93 -3.59
N HIS A 140 5.92 0.05 -3.52
CA HIS A 140 5.97 1.01 -2.42
C HIS A 140 5.84 2.42 -2.97
N ARG A 141 4.60 2.79 -3.25
CA ARG A 141 4.15 4.14 -3.61
C ARG A 141 3.02 4.52 -2.66
N PRO A 142 3.33 4.78 -1.38
CA PRO A 142 2.31 4.97 -0.35
C PRO A 142 1.45 6.21 -0.63
N LEU A 143 0.19 6.15 -0.21
CA LEU A 143 -0.71 7.30 -0.13
C LEU A 143 -1.24 7.43 1.30
N VAL A 144 -1.02 8.57 1.95
CA VAL A 144 -1.76 8.90 3.18
C VAL A 144 -2.96 9.75 2.80
N TYR A 145 -4.13 9.45 3.32
CA TYR A 145 -5.32 10.24 2.99
C TYR A 145 -6.24 10.50 4.17
N TYR A 146 -6.98 11.60 4.05
CA TYR A 146 -7.84 12.14 5.09
C TYR A 146 -9.23 12.43 4.55
N ALA A 147 -10.24 12.30 5.39
CA ALA A 147 -11.55 12.88 5.19
C ALA A 147 -11.71 14.07 6.14
N VAL A 148 -11.85 15.27 5.59
CA VAL A 148 -11.86 16.52 6.36
C VAL A 148 -13.12 17.29 5.99
N SER A 149 -14.11 17.31 6.87
CA SER A 149 -15.37 18.02 6.61
C SER A 149 -15.84 18.78 7.84
N GLY A 150 -16.65 19.81 7.64
CA GLY A 150 -17.28 20.56 8.73
C GLY A 150 -16.44 21.73 9.26
N THR A 151 -16.36 21.86 10.59
CA THR A 151 -15.90 23.08 11.27
C THR A 151 -14.40 23.36 11.16
N ASP A 152 -13.99 24.60 11.45
CA ASP A 152 -12.59 25.01 11.48
C ASP A 152 -11.75 24.25 12.54
N ALA A 153 -12.40 23.65 13.55
CA ALA A 153 -11.72 22.77 14.49
C ALA A 153 -11.17 21.51 13.78
N TYR A 154 -11.92 20.90 12.85
CA TYR A 154 -11.43 19.74 12.09
C TYR A 154 -10.31 20.13 11.12
N LEU A 155 -10.38 21.32 10.53
CA LEU A 155 -9.28 21.86 9.71
C LEU A 155 -8.01 22.09 10.54
N ALA A 156 -8.14 22.59 11.77
CA ALA A 156 -7.02 22.77 12.67
C ALA A 156 -6.42 21.44 13.15
N GLN A 157 -7.26 20.42 13.42
CA GLN A 157 -6.80 19.06 13.73
C GLN A 157 -6.05 18.46 12.53
N PHE A 158 -6.63 18.55 11.32
CA PHE A 158 -5.97 18.12 10.07
C PHE A 158 -4.60 18.79 9.89
N ALA A 159 -4.52 20.11 10.08
CA ALA A 159 -3.27 20.85 9.96
C ALA A 159 -2.19 20.34 10.93
N LEU A 160 -2.56 20.01 12.18
CA LEU A 160 -1.65 19.40 13.15
C LEU A 160 -1.27 17.96 12.76
N SER A 161 -2.22 17.17 12.27
CA SER A 161 -1.98 15.80 11.80
C SER A 161 -0.99 15.76 10.65
N VAL A 162 -1.23 16.52 9.57
CA VAL A 162 -0.34 16.56 8.40
C VAL A 162 1.02 17.18 8.73
N LEU A 163 1.08 18.14 9.66
CA LEU A 163 2.35 18.65 10.17
C LEU A 163 3.15 17.55 10.88
N SER A 164 2.51 16.79 11.78
CA SER A 164 3.17 15.68 12.48
C SER A 164 3.59 14.56 11.54
N LEU A 165 2.78 14.26 10.51
CA LEU A 165 3.09 13.31 9.45
C LEU A 165 4.41 13.63 8.76
N CYS A 166 4.61 14.89 8.35
CA CYS A 166 5.84 15.31 7.69
C CYS A 166 7.01 15.47 8.67
N ALA A 167 6.79 16.15 9.81
CA ALA A 167 7.87 16.53 10.72
C ALA A 167 8.38 15.38 11.60
N VAL A 168 7.49 14.51 12.06
CA VAL A 168 7.81 13.40 12.96
C VAL A 168 7.72 12.06 12.23
N GLY A 169 6.67 11.88 11.43
CA GLY A 169 6.48 10.69 10.60
C GLY A 169 7.52 10.56 9.49
N GLY A 170 8.17 11.65 9.09
CA GLY A 170 9.16 11.66 8.02
C GLY A 170 8.58 11.33 6.64
N TYR A 171 7.26 11.49 6.46
CA TYR A 171 6.59 11.17 5.21
C TYR A 171 6.83 12.22 4.15
N ASP A 172 7.25 11.78 2.96
CA ASP A 172 7.55 12.64 1.81
C ASP A 172 6.72 12.31 0.56
N GLY A 173 5.81 11.33 0.66
CA GLY A 173 4.87 10.95 -0.42
C GLY A 173 3.66 11.86 -0.55
N ASP A 174 2.74 11.45 -1.42
CA ASP A 174 1.52 12.19 -1.74
C ASP A 174 0.49 12.08 -0.60
N VAL A 175 -0.25 13.17 -0.35
CA VAL A 175 -1.37 13.18 0.58
C VAL A 175 -2.64 13.53 -0.17
N LEU A 176 -3.71 12.76 0.03
CA LEU A 176 -5.04 13.06 -0.51
C LEU A 176 -5.97 13.56 0.59
N VAL A 177 -6.74 14.60 0.29
CA VAL A 177 -7.78 15.12 1.18
C VAL A 177 -9.13 15.07 0.47
N LEU A 178 -10.06 14.31 1.05
CA LEU A 178 -11.47 14.25 0.67
C LEU A 178 -12.23 15.26 1.55
N THR A 179 -12.89 16.26 0.97
CA THR A 179 -13.40 17.38 1.77
C THR A 179 -14.63 18.06 1.17
N ASP A 180 -15.44 18.73 1.98
CA ASP A 180 -16.46 19.68 1.53
C ASP A 180 -15.93 21.11 1.35
N ARG A 181 -14.67 21.36 1.70
CA ARG A 181 -14.05 22.67 1.60
C ARG A 181 -13.48 22.92 0.19
N PRO A 182 -13.39 24.19 -0.24
CA PRO A 182 -12.68 24.54 -1.47
C PRO A 182 -11.21 24.11 -1.41
N ALA A 183 -10.68 23.61 -2.53
CA ALA A 183 -9.29 23.14 -2.61
C ALA A 183 -8.28 24.19 -2.11
N ALA A 184 -8.49 25.47 -2.44
CA ALA A 184 -7.62 26.56 -1.99
C ALA A 184 -7.54 26.70 -0.46
N ALA A 185 -8.59 26.34 0.29
CA ALA A 185 -8.58 26.38 1.74
C ALA A 185 -7.69 25.27 2.31
N ILE A 186 -7.79 24.05 1.77
CA ILE A 186 -6.94 22.91 2.17
C ILE A 186 -5.48 23.14 1.78
N GLN A 187 -5.22 23.69 0.60
CA GLN A 187 -3.85 23.95 0.14
C GLN A 187 -3.07 24.92 1.06
N ARG A 188 -3.76 25.86 1.72
CA ARG A 188 -3.12 26.76 2.71
C ARG A 188 -2.64 26.03 3.96
N LEU A 189 -3.14 24.82 4.22
CA LEU A 189 -2.74 24.00 5.36
C LEU A 189 -1.56 23.08 5.04
N ARG A 190 -1.05 23.10 3.79
CA ARG A 190 0.12 22.33 3.37
C ARG A 190 1.35 22.72 4.19
N PRO A 191 1.97 21.79 4.94
CA PRO A 191 3.20 22.09 5.68
C PRO A 191 4.33 22.51 4.73
N PRO A 192 5.16 23.52 5.08
CA PRO A 192 6.26 23.96 4.22
C PRO A 192 7.28 22.88 3.86
N MET A 193 7.46 21.89 4.74
CA MET A 193 8.41 20.77 4.55
C MET A 193 7.86 19.61 3.71
N MET A 194 6.57 19.64 3.36
CA MET A 194 5.96 18.57 2.57
C MET A 194 6.57 18.53 1.16
N ARG A 195 7.09 17.37 0.77
CA ARG A 195 7.73 17.16 -0.55
C ARG A 195 6.74 16.68 -1.60
N GLY A 196 5.93 15.68 -1.26
CA GLY A 196 4.86 15.18 -2.12
C GLY A 196 3.75 16.20 -2.36
N ALA A 197 2.84 15.82 -3.26
CA ALA A 197 1.70 16.65 -3.60
C ALA A 197 0.59 16.52 -2.55
N LEU A 198 -0.10 17.63 -2.28
CA LEU A 198 -1.35 17.63 -1.53
C LEU A 198 -2.50 17.66 -2.54
N HIS A 199 -3.12 16.51 -2.78
CA HIS A 199 -4.27 16.37 -3.66
C HIS A 199 -5.56 16.67 -2.89
N VAL A 200 -6.52 17.32 -3.55
CA VAL A 200 -7.80 17.65 -2.93
C VAL A 200 -8.93 17.22 -3.86
N VAL A 201 -9.83 16.39 -3.33
CA VAL A 201 -11.09 16.03 -3.99
C VAL A 201 -12.23 16.61 -3.17
N THR A 202 -13.00 17.51 -3.79
CA THR A 202 -14.16 18.11 -3.15
C THR A 202 -15.38 17.19 -3.30
N LEU A 203 -15.94 16.76 -2.17
CA LEU A 203 -17.13 15.93 -2.06
C LEU A 203 -18.23 16.71 -1.32
N PRO A 204 -19.49 16.67 -1.75
CA PRO A 204 -20.56 17.31 -1.03
C PRO A 204 -20.89 16.54 0.26
N THR A 205 -20.51 17.07 1.41
CA THR A 205 -20.97 16.56 2.72
C THR A 205 -22.03 17.49 3.28
N LYS A 206 -23.23 16.97 3.54
CA LYS A 206 -24.39 17.73 4.05
C LYS A 206 -24.57 17.60 5.56
N ASP A 207 -24.01 16.54 6.13
CA ASP A 207 -24.21 16.14 7.51
C ASP A 207 -23.06 15.24 7.99
N TRP A 208 -23.10 14.86 9.26
CA TRP A 208 -22.10 13.99 9.87
C TRP A 208 -22.02 12.62 9.17
N PHE A 209 -23.15 12.04 8.77
CA PHE A 209 -23.19 10.76 8.07
C PHE A 209 -22.42 10.80 6.74
N SER A 210 -22.62 11.83 5.92
CA SER A 210 -21.89 12.01 4.66
C SER A 210 -20.42 12.36 4.88
N ALA A 211 -20.09 13.06 5.97
CA ALA A 211 -18.71 13.28 6.37
C ALA A 211 -18.00 11.96 6.77
N CYS A 212 -18.67 11.06 7.50
CA CYS A 212 -18.14 9.74 7.80
C CYS A 212 -17.95 8.90 6.53
N ALA A 213 -18.93 8.86 5.64
CA ALA A 213 -18.88 8.09 4.40
C ALA A 213 -17.79 8.59 3.43
N ALA A 214 -17.38 9.86 3.51
CA ALA A 214 -16.37 10.43 2.62
C ALA A 214 -15.04 9.65 2.62
N ARG A 215 -14.63 9.08 3.76
CA ARG A 215 -13.39 8.27 3.85
C ARG A 215 -13.40 7.03 2.95
N LEU A 216 -14.57 6.54 2.58
CA LEU A 216 -14.72 5.35 1.73
C LEU A 216 -14.66 5.70 0.23
N ALA A 217 -14.69 6.98 -0.11
CA ALA A 217 -14.73 7.48 -1.48
C ALA A 217 -13.33 7.73 -2.08
N VAL A 218 -12.29 7.09 -1.57
CA VAL A 218 -10.89 7.28 -2.05
C VAL A 218 -10.72 6.99 -3.54
N GLU A 219 -11.51 6.05 -4.09
CA GLU A 219 -11.53 5.71 -5.52
C GLU A 219 -12.07 6.83 -6.42
N THR A 220 -12.71 7.86 -5.85
CA THR A 220 -13.12 9.05 -6.62
C THR A 220 -11.93 9.86 -7.12
N TRP A 221 -10.74 9.66 -6.53
CA TRP A 221 -9.49 10.17 -7.10
C TRP A 221 -8.95 9.16 -8.14
N PRO A 222 -8.87 9.51 -9.44
CA PRO A 222 -8.51 8.55 -10.50
C PRO A 222 -7.16 7.87 -10.31
N ASP A 223 -6.22 8.53 -9.65
CA ASP A 223 -4.87 8.00 -9.44
C ASP A 223 -4.74 7.10 -8.20
N ALA A 224 -5.76 7.04 -7.33
CA ALA A 224 -5.69 6.28 -6.07
C ALA A 224 -5.33 4.81 -6.29
N GLY A 225 -5.81 4.21 -7.38
CA GLY A 225 -5.52 2.82 -7.76
C GLY A 225 -4.06 2.56 -8.13
N HIS A 226 -3.23 3.58 -8.29
CA HIS A 226 -1.79 3.43 -8.59
C HIS A 226 -0.91 3.43 -7.34
N HIS A 227 -1.49 3.60 -6.15
CA HIS A 227 -0.79 3.64 -4.87
C HIS A 227 -0.85 2.30 -4.14
N GLN A 228 0.21 2.02 -3.40
CA GLN A 228 0.29 0.95 -2.41
C GLN A 228 1.43 1.27 -1.43
N PRO A 229 1.21 1.13 -0.11
CA PRO A 229 -0.09 0.96 0.55
C PRO A 229 -0.91 2.27 0.55
N LEU A 230 -2.17 2.20 0.94
CA LEU A 230 -2.95 3.38 1.32
C LEU A 230 -3.15 3.37 2.84
N LEU A 231 -3.04 4.54 3.48
CA LEU A 231 -3.33 4.72 4.89
C LEU A 231 -4.34 5.85 5.06
N TYR A 232 -5.55 5.50 5.48
CA TYR A 232 -6.52 6.46 6.00
C TYR A 232 -6.17 6.84 7.43
N VAL A 233 -6.32 8.13 7.75
CA VAL A 233 -6.12 8.65 9.10
C VAL A 233 -7.19 9.71 9.43
N ASP A 234 -7.82 9.62 10.60
CA ASP A 234 -8.70 10.66 11.12
C ASP A 234 -7.93 11.96 11.43
N THR A 235 -8.61 13.10 11.36
CA THR A 235 -7.97 14.42 11.54
C THR A 235 -7.38 14.61 12.92
N ASP A 236 -7.89 13.93 13.94
CA ASP A 236 -7.42 13.97 15.31
C ASP A 236 -6.42 12.88 15.66
N ILE A 237 -5.66 12.42 14.67
CA ILE A 237 -4.54 11.52 14.86
C ILE A 237 -3.22 12.24 14.60
N LEU A 238 -2.25 12.08 15.50
CA LEU A 238 -0.89 12.58 15.30
C LEU A 238 0.10 11.44 15.09
N PHE A 239 1.14 11.72 14.30
CA PHE A 239 2.28 10.83 14.12
C PHE A 239 3.35 11.18 15.16
N ASN A 240 3.81 10.17 15.90
CA ASN A 240 4.81 10.34 16.97
C ASN A 240 6.07 9.47 16.80
N ARG A 241 6.17 8.75 15.68
CA ARG A 241 7.38 8.02 15.21
C ARG A 241 7.40 8.01 13.68
N PRO A 242 8.52 7.61 13.05
CA PRO A 242 8.57 7.39 11.61
C PRO A 242 7.44 6.48 11.12
N ILE A 243 6.81 6.85 9.99
CA ILE A 243 5.65 6.15 9.43
C ILE A 243 6.04 4.89 8.65
N GLU A 244 7.30 4.77 8.20
CA GLU A 244 7.75 3.68 7.32
C GLU A 244 7.38 2.27 7.85
N PRO A 245 7.55 1.92 9.14
CA PRO A 245 7.15 0.60 9.64
C PRO A 245 5.66 0.31 9.48
N ILE A 246 4.81 1.34 9.61
CA ILE A 246 3.35 1.24 9.45
C ILE A 246 3.03 0.93 7.98
N LEU A 247 3.60 1.70 7.06
CA LEU A 247 3.40 1.50 5.62
C LEU A 247 3.92 0.12 5.18
N ASN A 248 5.06 -0.32 5.70
CA ASN A 248 5.61 -1.63 5.40
C ASN A 248 4.72 -2.77 5.90
N ALA A 249 4.12 -2.63 7.07
CA ALA A 249 3.16 -3.60 7.59
C ALA A 249 1.92 -3.69 6.70
N ILE A 250 1.36 -2.55 6.27
CA ILE A 250 0.17 -2.51 5.41
C ILE A 250 0.46 -3.11 4.04
N ALA A 251 1.58 -2.74 3.40
CA ALA A 251 1.93 -3.23 2.07
C ALA A 251 2.08 -4.76 2.01
N GLN A 252 2.55 -5.36 3.11
CA GLN A 252 2.73 -6.79 3.25
C GLN A 252 1.45 -7.53 3.64
N GLY A 253 0.47 -6.80 4.17
CA GLY A 253 -0.82 -7.31 4.58
C GLY A 253 -1.60 -7.94 3.42
N ARG A 254 -2.47 -8.89 3.77
CA ARG A 254 -3.46 -9.46 2.85
C ARG A 254 -4.81 -8.75 2.97
N ASP A 255 -5.11 -8.24 4.16
CA ASP A 255 -6.41 -7.74 4.57
C ASP A 255 -6.31 -6.25 4.91
N ILE A 256 -7.45 -5.57 5.04
CA ILE A 256 -7.48 -4.18 5.49
C ILE A 256 -7.04 -4.14 6.95
N ALA A 257 -5.94 -3.48 7.23
CA ALA A 257 -5.39 -3.38 8.56
C ALA A 257 -6.13 -2.32 9.39
N THR A 258 -6.45 -2.65 10.65
CA THR A 258 -7.13 -1.75 11.60
C THR A 258 -6.53 -1.88 13.00
N ALA A 259 -6.88 -1.00 13.92
CA ALA A 259 -6.43 -1.07 15.31
C ALA A 259 -7.53 -1.65 16.20
N THR A 260 -7.22 -2.65 17.02
CA THR A 260 -8.17 -3.23 17.98
C THR A 260 -8.62 -2.19 19.00
N GLU A 261 -9.93 -2.15 19.25
CA GLU A 261 -10.54 -1.47 20.40
C GLU A 261 -10.55 -2.45 21.58
N TRP A 262 -9.48 -2.43 22.39
CA TRP A 262 -9.25 -3.46 23.43
C TRP A 262 -10.31 -3.53 24.53
N THR A 263 -11.16 -2.51 24.63
CA THR A 263 -12.23 -2.40 25.63
C THR A 263 -13.63 -2.62 25.04
N GLU A 264 -13.74 -2.84 23.73
CA GLU A 264 -15.03 -2.85 23.02
C GLU A 264 -15.34 -4.25 22.46
N PRO A 265 -16.01 -5.12 23.24
CA PRO A 265 -16.44 -6.43 22.74
C PRO A 265 -17.54 -6.29 21.69
N LEU A 266 -17.41 -7.02 20.58
CA LEU A 266 -18.38 -7.00 19.47
C LEU A 266 -19.77 -7.47 19.90
N ALA A 267 -19.87 -8.38 20.87
CA ALA A 267 -21.16 -8.91 21.32
C ALA A 267 -22.09 -7.84 21.91
N THR A 268 -21.52 -6.84 22.60
CA THR A 268 -22.29 -5.94 23.46
C THR A 268 -22.05 -4.46 23.18
N SER A 269 -20.89 -4.07 22.66
CA SER A 269 -20.57 -2.65 22.53
C SER A 269 -21.30 -1.99 21.35
N PRO A 270 -22.04 -0.89 21.60
CA PRO A 270 -22.65 -0.09 20.54
C PRO A 270 -21.62 0.73 19.74
N PHE A 271 -20.39 0.90 20.24
CA PHE A 271 -19.36 1.67 19.55
C PHE A 271 -18.74 0.92 18.37
N VAL A 272 -18.84 -0.41 18.36
CA VAL A 272 -18.23 -1.30 17.36
C VAL A 272 -19.28 -2.19 16.66
N GLY A 273 -20.55 -1.78 16.67
CA GLY A 273 -21.58 -2.38 15.84
C GLY A 273 -22.21 -3.66 16.38
N GLY A 274 -22.13 -3.90 17.70
CA GLY A 274 -22.75 -5.07 18.30
C GLY A 274 -24.27 -5.15 18.08
N GLU A 275 -24.92 -4.01 17.86
CA GLU A 275 -26.34 -3.97 17.46
C GLU A 275 -26.59 -4.61 16.10
N LEU A 276 -25.76 -4.34 15.10
CA LEU A 276 -25.89 -4.94 13.77
C LEU A 276 -25.68 -6.45 13.82
N ILE A 277 -24.70 -6.91 14.62
CA ILE A 277 -24.40 -8.33 14.79
C ILE A 277 -25.59 -9.07 15.45
N ARG A 278 -26.21 -8.48 16.47
CA ARG A 278 -27.40 -9.03 17.11
C ARG A 278 -28.61 -9.05 16.19
N ARG A 279 -28.81 -8.00 15.38
CA ARG A 279 -29.89 -7.94 14.37
C ARG A 279 -29.73 -9.00 13.28
N ASP A 280 -28.49 -9.39 12.98
CA ASP A 280 -28.17 -10.49 12.06
C ASP A 280 -28.18 -11.87 12.75
N GLU A 281 -28.62 -11.93 14.02
CA GLU A 281 -28.74 -13.16 14.83
C GLU A 281 -27.43 -13.97 14.92
N ARG A 282 -26.27 -13.29 14.92
CA ARG A 282 -24.96 -13.92 15.04
C ARG A 282 -24.37 -13.72 16.44
N ASP A 283 -23.53 -14.69 16.84
CA ASP A 283 -22.75 -14.62 18.08
C ASP A 283 -21.26 -14.40 17.74
N PRO A 284 -20.69 -13.23 18.07
CA PRO A 284 -19.26 -12.97 17.87
C PRO A 284 -18.38 -13.53 18.98
N GLY A 285 -18.95 -14.14 20.04
CA GLY A 285 -18.23 -14.62 21.20
C GLY A 285 -17.41 -13.50 21.86
N ASP A 286 -16.16 -13.81 22.20
CA ASP A 286 -15.22 -12.88 22.84
C ASP A 286 -14.47 -11.97 21.84
N ALA A 287 -14.92 -11.89 20.59
CA ALA A 287 -14.28 -11.04 19.59
C ALA A 287 -14.36 -9.56 19.98
N LEU A 288 -13.24 -8.86 19.80
CA LEU A 288 -13.14 -7.42 20.03
C LEU A 288 -13.36 -6.67 18.73
N GLY A 289 -13.96 -5.49 18.82
CA GLY A 289 -14.08 -4.59 17.70
C GLY A 289 -12.76 -3.89 17.37
N PHE A 290 -12.78 -3.11 16.30
CA PHE A 290 -11.67 -2.28 15.87
C PHE A 290 -12.10 -0.83 15.62
N ASN A 291 -11.11 0.06 15.71
CA ASN A 291 -11.22 1.48 15.51
C ASN A 291 -11.18 1.81 14.01
N SER A 292 -12.11 2.65 13.53
CA SER A 292 -12.15 3.09 12.13
C SER A 292 -11.33 4.34 11.82
N GLY A 293 -10.70 4.94 12.84
CA GLY A 293 -9.91 6.16 12.67
C GLY A 293 -8.59 5.93 11.92
N THR A 294 -8.16 4.68 11.78
CA THR A 294 -7.04 4.30 10.90
C THR A 294 -7.41 3.09 10.07
N LEU A 295 -7.26 3.18 8.75
CA LEU A 295 -7.46 2.05 7.84
C LEU A 295 -6.22 1.89 6.96
N GLY A 296 -5.52 0.78 7.11
CA GLY A 296 -4.42 0.41 6.24
C GLY A 296 -4.91 -0.48 5.11
N ILE A 297 -4.93 0.01 3.88
CA ILE A 297 -5.41 -0.73 2.72
C ILE A 297 -4.19 -1.15 1.89
N PRO A 298 -3.92 -2.46 1.72
CA PRO A 298 -2.81 -2.94 0.90
C PRO A 298 -2.86 -2.35 -0.51
N ASN A 299 -3.96 -2.49 -1.23
CA ASN A 299 -4.20 -1.87 -2.53
C ASN A 299 -5.70 -1.78 -2.83
N LEU A 300 -6.11 -0.84 -3.68
CA LEU A 300 -7.53 -0.69 -4.04
C LEU A 300 -8.02 -1.77 -5.02
N ARG A 301 -7.13 -2.41 -5.79
CA ARG A 301 -7.54 -3.47 -6.72
C ARG A 301 -8.21 -4.65 -5.98
N GLU A 302 -7.67 -5.01 -4.82
CA GLU A 302 -8.16 -6.14 -4.02
C GLU A 302 -9.22 -5.72 -2.99
N HIS A 303 -9.18 -4.47 -2.52
CA HIS A 303 -10.01 -4.03 -1.38
C HIS A 303 -11.05 -2.95 -1.72
N GLY A 304 -11.06 -2.40 -2.94
CA GLY A 304 -12.03 -1.40 -3.38
C GLY A 304 -13.48 -1.88 -3.25
N ALA A 305 -13.73 -3.14 -3.61
CA ALA A 305 -15.05 -3.76 -3.45
C ALA A 305 -15.52 -3.82 -1.99
N THR A 306 -14.60 -4.01 -1.03
CA THR A 306 -14.92 -3.97 0.41
C THR A 306 -15.30 -2.56 0.84
N LEU A 307 -14.57 -1.53 0.40
CA LEU A 307 -14.92 -0.12 0.68
C LEU A 307 -16.28 0.25 0.09
N ALA A 308 -16.55 -0.18 -1.15
CA ALA A 308 -17.84 0.02 -1.80
C ALA A 308 -18.98 -0.72 -1.07
N LEU A 309 -18.73 -1.92 -0.53
CA LEU A 309 -19.70 -2.65 0.27
C LEU A 309 -20.04 -1.92 1.58
N ILE A 310 -19.03 -1.39 2.28
CA ILE A 310 -19.23 -0.57 3.49
C ILE A 310 -20.10 0.64 3.14
N ALA A 311 -19.73 1.40 2.10
CA ALA A 311 -20.47 2.59 1.68
C ALA A 311 -21.92 2.26 1.28
N ARG A 312 -22.12 1.12 0.59
CA ARG A 312 -23.46 0.65 0.21
C ARG A 312 -24.29 0.27 1.42
N LEU A 313 -23.71 -0.46 2.39
CA LEU A 313 -24.43 -0.85 3.60
C LEU A 313 -24.78 0.37 4.46
N MET A 314 -23.87 1.35 4.56
CA MET A 314 -24.15 2.66 5.16
C MET A 314 -25.38 3.30 4.50
N ALA A 315 -25.35 3.47 3.17
CA ALA A 315 -26.46 4.11 2.45
C ALA A 315 -27.79 3.39 2.63
N ASN A 316 -27.79 2.06 2.60
CA ASN A 316 -28.99 1.25 2.80
C ASN A 316 -29.56 1.40 4.21
N LEU A 317 -28.73 1.29 5.25
CA LEU A 317 -29.18 1.47 6.64
C LEU A 317 -29.67 2.90 6.88
N GLY A 318 -29.00 3.89 6.32
CA GLY A 318 -29.46 5.28 6.37
C GLY A 318 -30.82 5.51 5.70
N ALA A 319 -31.18 4.71 4.70
CA ALA A 319 -32.48 4.76 4.03
C ALA A 319 -33.58 3.98 4.76
N LEU A 320 -33.23 2.84 5.39
CA LEU A 320 -34.17 1.98 6.12
C LEU A 320 -34.50 2.53 7.51
N ASP A 321 -33.47 2.88 8.28
CA ASP A 321 -33.58 3.21 9.70
C ASP A 321 -33.36 4.71 9.97
N GLY A 322 -32.94 5.46 8.95
CA GLY A 322 -32.55 6.86 9.05
C GLY A 322 -31.04 7.05 9.27
N ARG A 323 -30.54 8.22 8.88
CA ARG A 323 -29.09 8.55 8.91
C ARG A 323 -28.50 8.70 10.32
N GLU A 324 -29.36 8.74 11.34
CA GLU A 324 -28.99 8.84 12.76
C GLU A 324 -29.11 7.49 13.50
N ALA A 325 -29.50 6.42 12.81
CA ALA A 325 -29.75 5.12 13.42
C ALA A 325 -28.51 4.51 14.08
N LEU A 326 -27.32 4.77 13.52
CA LEU A 326 -26.04 4.33 14.05
C LEU A 326 -25.21 5.54 14.47
N ARG A 327 -24.75 5.53 15.71
CA ARG A 327 -24.00 6.64 16.30
C ARG A 327 -22.56 6.71 15.77
N TYR A 328 -22.01 5.58 15.35
CA TYR A 328 -20.66 5.42 14.80
C TYR A 328 -20.75 4.66 13.48
N CYS A 329 -21.65 5.12 12.59
CA CYS A 329 -22.09 4.40 11.40
C CYS A 329 -20.99 3.72 10.59
N ASP A 330 -19.86 4.39 10.32
CA ASP A 330 -18.74 3.81 9.58
C ASP A 330 -18.05 2.70 10.38
N GLN A 331 -17.74 2.93 11.66
CA GLN A 331 -17.08 1.95 12.53
C GLN A 331 -17.96 0.72 12.79
N GLU A 332 -19.23 0.93 13.12
CA GLU A 332 -20.19 -0.14 13.39
C GLU A 332 -20.36 -1.05 12.17
N ILE A 333 -20.50 -0.46 10.97
CA ILE A 333 -20.68 -1.21 9.73
C ILE A 333 -19.39 -1.92 9.30
N MET A 334 -18.23 -1.28 9.45
CA MET A 334 -16.95 -1.92 9.16
C MET A 334 -16.71 -3.13 10.06
N ASN A 335 -16.98 -3.02 11.36
CA ASN A 335 -16.87 -4.14 12.29
C ASN A 335 -17.85 -5.27 11.94
N TYR A 336 -19.10 -4.94 11.61
CA TYR A 336 -20.07 -5.93 11.15
C TYR A 336 -19.59 -6.66 9.89
N ILE A 337 -19.12 -5.94 8.87
CA ILE A 337 -18.58 -6.55 7.64
C ILE A 337 -17.35 -7.39 7.94
N GLY A 338 -16.42 -6.90 8.76
CA GLY A 338 -15.21 -7.62 9.13
C GLY A 338 -15.49 -8.90 9.89
N PHE A 339 -16.50 -8.89 10.77
CA PHE A 339 -16.97 -10.09 11.45
C PHE A 339 -17.70 -11.05 10.49
N ALA A 340 -18.64 -10.54 9.69
CA ALA A 340 -19.52 -11.36 8.88
C ALA A 340 -18.85 -11.96 7.62
N GLY A 341 -17.87 -11.26 7.05
CA GLY A 341 -17.21 -11.59 5.79
C GLY A 341 -15.68 -11.68 5.84
N GLY A 342 -15.04 -11.34 6.95
CA GLY A 342 -13.59 -11.27 7.05
C GLY A 342 -13.00 -10.05 6.30
N GLY A 343 -11.74 -10.15 5.89
CA GLY A 343 -11.08 -9.11 5.09
C GLY A 343 -10.46 -7.96 5.89
N PHE A 344 -10.38 -8.11 7.23
CA PHE A 344 -9.72 -7.17 8.14
C PHE A 344 -8.70 -7.87 9.02
N ASP A 345 -7.57 -7.20 9.29
CA ASP A 345 -6.53 -7.66 10.22
C ASP A 345 -6.20 -6.59 11.26
N THR A 346 -6.49 -6.87 12.53
CA THR A 346 -6.18 -5.95 13.60
C THR A 346 -4.72 -6.02 14.06
N LYS A 347 -4.00 -7.09 13.75
CA LYS A 347 -2.63 -7.32 14.26
C LYS A 347 -1.60 -6.42 13.58
N ALA A 348 -1.82 -6.07 12.31
CA ALA A 348 -0.89 -5.26 11.54
C ALA A 348 -0.79 -3.81 12.05
N LEU A 349 -1.89 -3.17 12.48
CA LEU A 349 -1.88 -1.76 12.92
C LEU A 349 -1.93 -1.55 14.43
N SER A 350 -2.53 -2.47 15.21
CA SER A 350 -2.63 -2.30 16.68
C SER A 350 -1.31 -1.98 17.41
N PRO A 351 -0.15 -2.54 17.03
CA PRO A 351 1.13 -2.19 17.68
C PRO A 351 1.53 -0.73 17.49
N PHE A 352 1.02 -0.07 16.44
CA PHE A 352 1.39 1.29 16.07
C PHE A 352 0.41 2.35 16.56
N VAL A 353 -0.79 1.96 16.99
CA VAL A 353 -1.85 2.89 17.40
C VAL A 353 -1.96 2.95 18.91
N GLN A 354 -1.93 4.18 19.44
CA GLN A 354 -2.29 4.51 20.81
C GLN A 354 -3.63 5.25 20.80
N LEU A 355 -4.66 4.64 21.38
CA LEU A 355 -5.92 5.33 21.67
C LEU A 355 -5.73 6.17 22.93
N ALA A 356 -6.08 7.45 22.85
CA ALA A 356 -5.75 8.40 23.91
C ALA A 356 -6.87 9.40 24.22
N SER A 357 -6.89 9.78 25.49
CA SER A 357 -7.57 10.99 25.99
C SER A 357 -6.53 12.12 26.11
N LYS A 358 -6.76 13.08 27.01
CA LYS A 358 -5.82 14.18 27.29
C LYS A 358 -4.48 13.75 27.90
N ASN A 359 -4.34 12.49 28.31
CA ASN A 359 -3.17 11.98 29.07
C ASN A 359 -2.15 11.24 28.20
N ALA A 360 -2.16 11.42 26.87
CA ALA A 360 -1.15 10.84 25.99
C ALA A 360 0.26 11.30 26.43
N LYS A 361 1.20 10.35 26.59
CA LYS A 361 2.59 10.63 26.95
C LYS A 361 3.52 10.29 25.80
N ALA A 362 4.53 11.12 25.57
CA ALA A 362 5.56 10.88 24.56
C ALA A 362 6.33 9.56 24.80
N ALA A 363 6.51 9.18 26.08
CA ALA A 363 7.16 7.91 26.45
C ALA A 363 6.41 6.67 25.93
N ASP A 364 5.11 6.77 25.70
CA ASP A 364 4.27 5.67 25.22
C ASP A 364 4.13 5.67 23.68
N ALA A 365 4.98 6.41 22.96
CA ALA A 365 4.85 6.59 21.52
C ALA A 365 4.88 5.26 20.75
N ARG A 366 3.94 5.06 19.83
CA ARG A 366 3.77 3.82 19.04
C ARG A 366 3.87 4.01 17.52
N GLY A 367 3.75 5.23 17.03
CA GLY A 367 3.57 5.53 15.61
C GLY A 367 2.46 6.56 15.42
N LEU A 368 1.27 6.22 15.90
CA LEU A 368 0.03 6.99 15.79
C LEU A 368 -0.60 7.19 17.17
N VAL A 369 -1.13 8.37 17.42
CA VAL A 369 -1.95 8.67 18.62
C VAL A 369 -3.29 9.21 18.18
N HIS A 370 -4.35 8.48 18.50
CA HIS A 370 -5.72 8.85 18.19
C HIS A 370 -6.37 9.51 19.41
N PHE A 371 -6.70 10.81 19.31
CA PHE A 371 -7.26 11.60 20.41
C PHE A 371 -8.79 11.49 20.53
N CYS A 372 -9.32 10.26 20.39
CA CYS A 372 -10.76 9.95 20.33
C CYS A 372 -11.51 10.24 21.64
N TRP A 373 -10.84 10.23 22.79
CA TRP A 373 -11.47 10.37 24.11
C TRP A 373 -11.30 11.75 24.76
N VAL A 374 -10.93 12.76 23.99
CA VAL A 374 -10.84 14.14 24.50
C VAL A 374 -12.24 14.74 24.62
N ALA A 375 -12.68 14.98 25.85
CA ALA A 375 -13.89 15.72 26.18
C ALA A 375 -13.68 17.25 26.04
N GLY A 376 -14.76 17.99 25.79
CA GLY A 376 -14.74 19.46 25.70
C GLY A 376 -14.79 20.05 24.29
N GLY A 377 -15.16 19.26 23.28
CA GLY A 377 -15.37 19.72 21.90
C GLY A 377 -14.09 19.80 21.05
N GLY A 378 -14.26 20.17 19.77
CA GLY A 378 -13.21 20.09 18.76
C GLY A 378 -11.98 20.96 19.04
N MET A 379 -12.17 22.19 19.54
CA MET A 379 -11.05 23.10 19.83
C MET A 379 -10.22 22.66 21.03
N ARG A 380 -10.85 22.05 22.06
CA ARG A 380 -10.12 21.46 23.17
C ARG A 380 -9.21 20.33 22.70
N ARG A 381 -9.66 19.54 21.72
CA ARG A 381 -8.84 18.51 21.08
C ARG A 381 -7.64 19.09 20.32
N VAL A 382 -7.83 20.21 19.61
CA VAL A 382 -6.74 20.94 18.94
C VAL A 382 -5.66 21.37 19.94
N GLU A 383 -6.06 21.89 21.11
CA GLU A 383 -5.10 22.28 22.17
C GLU A 383 -4.30 21.07 22.65
N VAL A 384 -4.96 19.98 23.01
CA VAL A 384 -4.30 18.75 23.48
C VAL A 384 -3.35 18.19 22.44
N MET A 385 -3.76 18.15 21.16
CA MET A 385 -2.90 17.70 20.06
C MET A 385 -1.67 18.59 19.92
N ARG A 386 -1.84 19.91 19.99
CA ARG A 386 -0.73 20.86 19.89
C ARG A 386 0.26 20.68 21.05
N ASP A 387 -0.24 20.60 22.28
CA ASP A 387 0.59 20.40 23.47
C ASP A 387 1.38 19.08 23.39
N TYR A 388 0.71 18.01 22.95
CA TYR A 388 1.36 16.73 22.71
C TYR A 388 2.46 16.83 21.64
N LEU A 389 2.17 17.46 20.49
CA LEU A 389 3.15 17.62 19.41
C LEU A 389 4.38 18.42 19.87
N LEU A 390 4.19 19.47 20.68
CA LEU A 390 5.29 20.23 21.26
C LEU A 390 6.15 19.38 22.21
N SER A 391 5.52 18.47 22.97
CA SER A 391 6.23 17.54 23.86
C SER A 391 7.08 16.49 23.15
N LEU A 392 6.88 16.28 21.84
CA LEU A 392 7.69 15.36 21.03
C LEU A 392 9.02 15.97 20.59
N GLN A 393 9.18 17.29 20.67
CA GLN A 393 10.44 17.94 20.32
C GLN A 393 11.46 17.73 21.46
N PRO A 394 12.72 17.36 21.17
CA PRO A 394 13.74 17.30 22.19
C PRO A 394 13.89 18.68 22.86
N PRO A 395 14.15 18.74 24.18
CA PRO A 395 14.40 20.01 24.86
C PRO A 395 15.56 20.71 24.14
N ARG A 396 15.34 21.99 23.78
CA ARG A 396 16.32 22.83 23.09
C ARG A 396 17.55 23.12 23.94
#